data_AF-A0A8T2SLZ9-F1
#
_entry.id   AF-A0A8T2SLZ9-F1
#
_cell.length_a   1.000
_cell.length_b   1.000
_cell.length_c   1.000
_cell.angle_alpha   90.00
_cell.angle_beta   90.00
_cell.angle_gamma   90.00
#
_symmetry.space_group_name_H-M   'P 1'
#
loop_
_entity.id
_entity.type
_entity.pdbx_description
1 polymer ?
#
loop_
_entity_poly.entity_id
_entity_poly.type
_entity_poly.pdbx_seq_one_letter_code
_entity_poly.pdbx_strand_id
1 'polypeptide(L)'
;MDRDLSELIDSKQKLSENHCKYFLYQILRGLKYIHSANVLHRDLKPANLFINANCDLKIGDFGLARTSFSSEVDFMTEYVVTRWYRAPELLLNAAEYTAAIDVWSVGCIFMELFIHEPLFPGRDYMHQLRTIAKLIGVPNESNMDFVKGDNAKRFLRELPKYEKQSLREKYPMVPPEAMDLVEKMLEFNPARRITVEDALAHPYLASFHDESDEPVCPEPFTFNVDEQRLTEGKIRDLIYKEMLQFNPRFSVQS
;
A
#
# COMPACT_ATOMS: atom_id res chain seq x y z
N MET A 1 -4.72 -20.25 -5.94
CA MET A 1 -3.85 -19.08 -6.16
C MET A 1 -2.52 -19.66 -6.50
N ASP A 2 -2.06 -19.38 -7.71
CA ASP A 2 -1.09 -20.24 -8.40
C ASP A 2 0.26 -19.54 -8.55
N ARG A 3 0.26 -18.20 -8.54
CA ARG A 3 1.41 -17.31 -8.61
C ARG A 3 1.11 -16.00 -7.88
N ASP A 4 2.12 -15.18 -7.67
CA ASP A 4 1.97 -13.78 -7.26
C ASP A 4 2.22 -12.83 -8.44
N LEU A 5 1.89 -11.54 -8.23
CA LEU A 5 2.02 -10.52 -9.26
C LEU A 5 3.49 -10.20 -9.57
N SER A 6 4.41 -10.41 -8.62
CA SER A 6 5.85 -10.24 -8.85
C SER A 6 6.34 -11.22 -9.90
N GLU A 7 5.99 -12.51 -9.77
CA GLU A 7 6.33 -13.54 -10.75
C GLU A 7 5.78 -13.20 -12.15
N LEU A 8 4.58 -12.63 -12.23
CA LEU A 8 3.99 -12.19 -13.49
C LEU A 8 4.78 -11.04 -14.12
N ILE A 9 5.13 -10.02 -13.34
CA ILE A 9 5.91 -8.86 -13.79
C ILE A 9 7.31 -9.31 -14.25
N ASP A 10 7.99 -10.15 -13.46
CA ASP A 10 9.34 -10.65 -13.72
C ASP A 10 9.40 -11.57 -14.96
N SER A 11 8.32 -12.29 -15.24
CA SER A 11 8.21 -13.11 -16.46
C SER A 11 8.26 -12.29 -17.75
N LYS A 12 8.07 -10.97 -17.66
CA LYS A 12 7.94 -10.04 -18.81
C LYS A 12 6.88 -10.48 -19.81
N GLN A 13 5.91 -11.28 -19.36
CA GLN A 13 4.73 -11.59 -20.15
C GLN A 13 4.03 -10.27 -20.49
N LYS A 14 3.69 -10.08 -21.77
CA LYS A 14 3.02 -8.86 -22.21
C LYS A 14 1.64 -8.76 -21.55
N LEU A 15 1.50 -7.78 -20.66
CA LEU A 15 0.21 -7.40 -20.10
C LEU A 15 -0.46 -6.40 -21.03
N SER A 16 -1.73 -6.63 -21.33
CA SER A 16 -2.54 -5.64 -22.04
C SER A 16 -2.95 -4.55 -21.05
N GLU A 17 -3.32 -3.37 -21.54
CA GLU A 17 -3.91 -2.34 -20.69
C GLU A 17 -5.12 -2.88 -19.91
N ASN A 18 -5.96 -3.71 -20.53
CA ASN A 18 -7.09 -4.34 -19.86
C ASN A 18 -6.66 -5.26 -18.71
N HIS A 19 -5.54 -5.97 -18.82
CA HIS A 19 -5.00 -6.75 -17.70
C HIS A 19 -4.57 -5.81 -16.56
N CYS A 20 -3.81 -4.76 -16.86
CA CYS A 20 -3.37 -3.78 -15.85
C CYS A 20 -4.56 -3.10 -15.16
N LYS A 21 -5.57 -2.71 -15.94
CA LYS A 21 -6.82 -2.10 -15.47
C LYS A 21 -7.59 -3.05 -14.55
N TYR A 22 -7.72 -4.32 -14.94
CA TYR A 22 -8.45 -5.33 -14.16
C TYR A 22 -7.72 -5.70 -12.85
N PHE A 23 -6.39 -5.81 -12.86
CA PHE A 23 -5.63 -6.00 -11.63
C PHE A 23 -5.75 -4.79 -10.69
N LEU A 24 -5.63 -3.57 -11.21
CA LEU A 24 -5.80 -2.34 -10.41
C LEU A 24 -7.19 -2.29 -9.76
N TYR A 25 -8.24 -2.55 -10.54
CA TYR A 25 -9.61 -2.59 -10.02
C TYR A 25 -9.76 -3.57 -8.86
N GLN A 26 -9.26 -4.81 -9.01
CA GLN A 26 -9.36 -5.83 -7.95
C GLN A 26 -8.57 -5.46 -6.69
N ILE A 27 -7.39 -4.83 -6.84
CA ILE A 27 -6.60 -4.32 -5.71
C ILE A 27 -7.38 -3.25 -4.95
N LEU A 28 -7.91 -2.25 -5.66
CA LEU A 28 -8.68 -1.16 -5.04
C LEU A 28 -9.99 -1.66 -4.42
N ARG A 29 -10.70 -2.57 -5.08
CA ARG A 29 -11.90 -3.21 -4.54
C ARG A 29 -11.60 -3.95 -3.23
N GLY A 30 -10.48 -4.69 -3.16
CA GLY A 30 -10.03 -5.33 -1.93
C GLY A 30 -9.65 -4.32 -0.85
N LEU A 31 -8.95 -3.25 -1.22
CA LEU A 31 -8.57 -2.18 -0.29
C LEU A 31 -9.76 -1.41 0.27
N LYS A 32 -10.81 -1.15 -0.52
CA LYS A 32 -12.04 -0.50 -0.05
C LYS A 32 -12.63 -1.27 1.13
N TYR A 33 -12.69 -2.61 1.00
CA TYR A 33 -13.14 -3.48 2.08
C TYR A 33 -12.20 -3.40 3.30
N ILE A 34 -10.88 -3.52 3.11
CA ILE A 34 -9.89 -3.49 4.20
C ILE A 34 -9.91 -2.15 4.95
N HIS A 35 -9.95 -1.03 4.23
CA HIS A 35 -9.95 0.32 4.80
C HIS A 35 -11.25 0.65 5.52
N SER A 36 -12.40 0.21 5.01
CA SER A 36 -13.68 0.32 5.72
C SER A 36 -13.74 -0.50 7.01
N ALA A 37 -12.94 -1.59 7.10
CA ALA A 37 -12.71 -2.31 8.34
C ALA A 37 -11.73 -1.59 9.29
N ASN A 38 -11.29 -0.38 8.97
CA ASN A 38 -10.31 0.38 9.74
C ASN A 38 -8.92 -0.29 9.85
N VAL A 39 -8.58 -1.14 8.88
CA VAL A 39 -7.29 -1.84 8.79
C VAL A 39 -6.42 -1.17 7.73
N LEU A 40 -5.13 -1.03 8.01
CA LEU A 40 -4.10 -0.60 7.07
C LEU A 40 -3.22 -1.80 6.73
N HIS A 41 -2.98 -2.07 5.43
CA HIS A 41 -2.19 -3.22 5.01
C HIS A 41 -0.69 -3.02 5.28
N ARG A 42 -0.15 -1.82 4.97
CA ARG A 42 1.22 -1.35 5.24
C ARG A 42 2.36 -2.01 4.48
N ASP A 43 2.15 -3.20 3.89
CA ASP A 43 3.16 -3.91 3.10
C ASP A 43 2.61 -4.39 1.75
N LEU A 44 1.87 -3.53 1.04
CA LEU A 44 1.42 -3.84 -0.32
C LEU A 44 2.61 -3.80 -1.28
N LYS A 45 2.81 -4.92 -1.97
CA LYS A 45 3.83 -5.13 -2.99
C LYS A 45 3.38 -6.27 -3.92
N PRO A 46 3.92 -6.40 -5.14
CA PRO A 46 3.50 -7.44 -6.08
C PRO A 46 3.55 -8.86 -5.51
N ALA A 47 4.56 -9.18 -4.69
CA ALA A 47 4.69 -10.49 -4.03
C ALA A 47 3.57 -10.81 -3.01
N ASN A 48 2.83 -9.79 -2.55
CA ASN A 48 1.70 -9.94 -1.63
C ASN A 48 0.34 -9.89 -2.35
N LEU A 49 0.35 -9.88 -3.68
CA LEU A 49 -0.83 -9.87 -4.54
C LEU A 49 -0.89 -11.19 -5.31
N PHE A 50 -1.72 -12.11 -4.84
CA PHE A 50 -1.83 -13.45 -5.41
C PHE A 50 -2.79 -13.46 -6.58
N ILE A 51 -2.44 -14.22 -7.62
CA ILE A 51 -3.21 -14.36 -8.85
C ILE A 51 -3.43 -15.84 -9.22
N ASN A 52 -4.47 -16.11 -10.00
CA ASN A 52 -4.71 -17.42 -10.62
C ASN A 52 -4.78 -17.32 -12.15
N ALA A 53 -4.96 -18.47 -12.82
CA ALA A 53 -5.07 -18.53 -14.29
C ALA A 53 -6.26 -17.73 -14.88
N ASN A 54 -7.28 -17.41 -14.07
CA ASN A 54 -8.44 -16.61 -14.48
C ASN A 54 -8.21 -15.10 -14.30
N CYS A 55 -7.02 -14.68 -13.88
CA CYS A 55 -6.70 -13.30 -13.49
C CYS A 55 -7.50 -12.81 -12.26
N ASP A 56 -8.01 -13.71 -11.43
CA ASP A 56 -8.55 -13.32 -10.12
C ASP A 56 -7.40 -12.94 -9.20
N LEU A 57 -7.51 -11.82 -8.50
CA LEU A 57 -6.51 -11.27 -7.60
C LEU A 57 -7.00 -11.28 -6.15
N LYS A 58 -6.12 -11.64 -5.21
CA LYS A 58 -6.36 -11.50 -3.76
C LYS A 58 -5.16 -10.88 -3.07
N ILE A 59 -5.44 -9.94 -2.17
CA ILE A 59 -4.47 -9.34 -1.27
C ILE A 59 -4.17 -10.35 -0.15
N GLY A 60 -2.90 -10.57 0.17
CA GLY A 60 -2.48 -11.41 1.29
C GLY A 60 -1.32 -10.79 2.06
N ASP A 61 -0.81 -11.54 3.04
CA ASP A 61 0.25 -11.12 3.97
C ASP A 61 -0.08 -9.88 4.81
N PHE A 62 -0.98 -10.09 5.78
CA PHE A 62 -1.39 -9.08 6.77
C PHE A 62 -0.46 -9.05 8.00
N GLY A 63 0.76 -9.60 7.92
CA GLY A 63 1.67 -9.68 9.07
C GLY A 63 2.08 -8.32 9.65
N LEU A 64 2.09 -7.28 8.80
CA LEU A 64 2.38 -5.90 9.16
C LEU A 64 1.12 -5.03 9.28
N ALA A 65 -0.07 -5.60 9.07
CA ALA A 65 -1.32 -4.85 9.12
C ALA A 65 -1.63 -4.35 10.53
N ARG A 66 -2.24 -3.16 10.63
CA ARG A 66 -2.63 -2.55 11.91
C ARG A 66 -3.93 -1.76 11.77
N THR A 67 -4.63 -1.57 12.87
CA THR A 67 -5.77 -0.65 12.94
C THR A 67 -5.31 0.80 12.93
N SER A 68 -6.05 1.70 12.28
CA SER A 68 -5.68 3.12 12.17
C SER A 68 -5.48 3.84 13.52
N PHE A 69 -6.11 3.36 14.60
CA PHE A 69 -6.05 3.94 15.94
C PHE A 69 -4.97 3.37 16.85
N SER A 70 -4.11 2.44 16.38
CA SER A 70 -3.03 1.92 17.22
C SER A 70 -1.96 3.00 17.41
N SER A 71 -2.14 3.81 18.45
CA SER A 71 -1.21 4.82 18.89
C SER A 71 -0.01 4.15 19.56
N GLU A 72 1.15 4.36 18.94
CA GLU A 72 2.50 4.17 19.48
C GLU A 72 3.14 2.76 19.43
N VAL A 73 4.42 2.81 19.01
CA VAL A 73 5.53 1.87 19.26
C VAL A 73 5.55 0.54 18.48
N ASP A 74 6.27 0.53 17.34
CA ASP A 74 7.64 -0.03 17.26
C ASP A 74 8.08 -0.07 15.78
N PHE A 75 8.68 1.03 15.29
CA PHE A 75 9.12 1.16 13.89
C PHE A 75 10.61 0.85 13.69
N MET A 76 11.30 0.35 14.72
CA MET A 76 12.76 0.33 14.74
C MET A 76 13.40 -0.95 14.18
N THR A 77 12.65 -2.03 13.94
CA THR A 77 13.20 -3.34 13.55
C THR A 77 13.03 -3.71 12.07
N GLU A 78 12.67 -2.75 11.22
CA GLU A 78 12.33 -2.98 9.81
C GLU A 78 13.53 -3.11 8.84
N TYR A 79 14.70 -3.54 9.33
CA TYR A 79 15.94 -3.51 8.53
C TYR A 79 15.93 -4.45 7.30
N VAL A 80 15.03 -5.45 7.25
CA VAL A 80 15.14 -6.61 6.34
C VAL A 80 14.06 -6.69 5.24
N VAL A 81 13.15 -5.71 5.10
CA VAL A 81 12.05 -5.80 4.10
C VAL A 81 12.23 -4.81 2.94
N THR A 82 11.73 -5.17 1.75
CA THR A 82 11.68 -4.34 0.55
C THR A 82 10.95 -3.02 0.81
N ARG A 83 11.63 -1.89 0.60
CA ARG A 83 11.11 -0.53 0.89
C ARG A 83 10.50 0.20 -0.30
N TRP A 84 10.56 -0.41 -1.48
CA TRP A 84 10.29 0.25 -2.76
C TRP A 84 8.87 0.80 -2.88
N TYR A 85 7.92 0.20 -2.15
CA TYR A 85 6.50 0.55 -2.16
C TYR A 85 6.09 1.41 -0.96
N ARG A 86 7.01 1.75 -0.05
CA ARG A 86 6.66 2.50 1.17
C ARG A 86 6.42 3.97 0.86
N ALA A 87 5.32 4.49 1.42
CA ALA A 87 4.96 5.89 1.31
C ALA A 87 5.97 6.83 1.99
N PRO A 88 6.14 8.08 1.51
CA PRO A 88 7.08 9.04 2.09
C PRO A 88 6.89 9.26 3.59
N GLU A 89 5.64 9.34 4.04
CA GLU A 89 5.29 9.54 5.44
C GLU A 89 5.73 8.38 6.36
N LEU A 90 5.72 7.14 5.87
CA LEU A 90 6.26 5.97 6.59
C LEU A 90 7.79 6.05 6.70
N LEU A 91 8.47 6.53 5.66
CA LEU A 91 9.93 6.68 5.64
C LEU A 91 10.41 7.85 6.52
N LEU A 92 9.56 8.86 6.69
CA LEU A 92 9.82 10.05 7.51
C LEU A 92 9.38 9.90 8.97
N ASN A 93 8.82 8.74 9.34
CA ASN A 93 8.27 8.44 10.66
C ASN A 93 7.25 9.50 11.12
N ALA A 94 6.28 9.80 10.26
CA ALA A 94 5.19 10.72 10.60
C ALA A 94 4.38 10.20 11.79
N ALA A 95 3.82 11.11 12.59
CA ALA A 95 3.11 10.73 13.82
C ALA A 95 1.77 10.00 13.57
N GLU A 96 1.17 10.22 12.40
CA GLU A 96 -0.15 9.70 12.04
C GLU A 96 -0.07 9.06 10.66
N TYR A 97 -0.53 7.81 10.57
CA TYR A 97 -0.61 7.05 9.32
C TYR A 97 -2.07 6.78 8.99
N THR A 98 -2.43 6.92 7.72
CA THR A 98 -3.80 6.74 7.23
C THR A 98 -3.83 5.71 6.10
N ALA A 99 -5.03 5.38 5.62
CA ALA A 99 -5.26 4.58 4.41
C ALA A 99 -4.45 5.03 3.19
N ALA A 100 -4.03 6.31 3.14
CA ALA A 100 -3.23 6.86 2.05
C ALA A 100 -1.91 6.09 1.83
N ILE A 101 -1.30 5.50 2.86
CA ILE A 101 -0.03 4.76 2.71
C ILE A 101 -0.17 3.55 1.76
N ASP A 102 -1.33 2.90 1.78
CA ASP A 102 -1.62 1.76 0.91
C ASP A 102 -1.88 2.25 -0.52
N VAL A 103 -2.55 3.39 -0.69
CA VAL A 103 -2.77 4.02 -2.01
C VAL A 103 -1.45 4.37 -2.69
N TRP A 104 -0.45 4.84 -1.93
CA TRP A 104 0.90 5.06 -2.48
C TRP A 104 1.52 3.77 -3.01
N SER A 105 1.44 2.71 -2.21
CA SER A 105 1.93 1.38 -2.59
C SER A 105 1.27 0.90 -3.89
N VAL A 106 -0.06 1.08 -4.01
CA VAL A 106 -0.82 0.77 -5.22
C VAL A 106 -0.34 1.60 -6.42
N GLY A 107 -0.07 2.89 -6.26
CA GLY A 107 0.48 3.72 -7.33
C GLY A 107 1.83 3.21 -7.85
N CYS A 108 2.69 2.71 -6.93
CA CYS A 108 3.97 2.10 -7.29
C CYS A 108 3.77 0.79 -8.06
N ILE A 109 2.92 -0.10 -7.56
CA ILE A 109 2.55 -1.38 -8.20
C ILE A 109 1.94 -1.13 -9.59
N PHE A 110 1.04 -0.15 -9.71
CA PHE A 110 0.33 0.12 -10.94
C PHE A 110 1.27 0.62 -12.04
N MET A 111 2.24 1.48 -11.70
CA MET A 111 3.31 1.86 -12.63
C MET A 111 4.17 0.66 -13.04
N GLU A 112 4.52 -0.19 -12.09
CA GLU A 112 5.36 -1.37 -12.31
C GLU A 112 4.73 -2.38 -13.30
N LEU A 113 3.40 -2.48 -13.34
CA LEU A 113 2.69 -3.28 -14.34
C LEU A 113 2.94 -2.83 -15.80
N PHE A 114 3.26 -1.55 -16.02
CA PHE A 114 3.57 -1.04 -17.36
C PHE A 114 5.06 -1.07 -17.70
N ILE A 115 5.92 -0.76 -16.72
CA ILE A 115 7.36 -0.59 -16.95
C ILE A 115 8.17 -1.86 -16.69
N HIS A 116 7.57 -2.87 -16.03
CA HIS A 116 8.20 -4.14 -15.65
C HIS A 116 9.47 -3.98 -14.79
N GLU A 117 9.57 -2.88 -14.05
CA GLU A 117 10.64 -2.61 -13.10
C GLU A 117 10.10 -1.75 -11.93
N PRO A 118 10.66 -1.89 -10.71
CA PRO A 118 10.23 -1.11 -9.57
C PRO A 118 10.41 0.38 -9.82
N LEU A 119 9.36 1.17 -9.53
CA LEU A 119 9.38 2.62 -9.76
C LEU A 119 10.41 3.34 -8.87
N PHE A 120 10.59 2.87 -7.63
CA PHE A 120 11.49 3.47 -6.65
C PHE A 120 12.41 2.43 -5.99
N PRO A 121 13.48 1.98 -6.66
CA PRO A 121 14.39 0.95 -6.14
C PRO A 121 15.44 1.55 -5.18
N GLY A 122 15.01 2.03 -4.01
CA GLY A 122 15.88 2.53 -2.95
C GLY A 122 16.76 1.42 -2.35
N ARG A 123 18.03 1.73 -2.07
CA ARG A 123 19.00 0.83 -1.44
C ARG A 123 18.93 0.88 0.09
N ASP A 124 18.52 2.03 0.61
CA ASP A 124 18.34 2.34 2.03
C ASP A 124 17.27 3.44 2.15
N TYR A 125 16.87 3.79 3.38
CA TYR A 125 15.86 4.82 3.65
C TYR A 125 16.17 6.15 2.96
N MET A 126 17.44 6.53 2.97
CA MET A 126 17.90 7.82 2.45
C MET A 126 17.86 7.84 0.93
N HIS A 127 18.29 6.74 0.31
CA HIS A 127 18.21 6.56 -1.13
C HIS A 127 16.76 6.49 -1.61
N GLN A 128 15.89 5.79 -0.89
CA GLN A 128 14.45 5.69 -1.21
C GLN A 128 13.81 7.08 -1.28
N LEU A 129 13.97 7.90 -0.22
CA LEU A 129 13.44 9.26 -0.19
C LEU A 129 14.01 10.14 -1.31
N ARG A 130 15.31 10.01 -1.63
CA ARG A 130 15.91 10.74 -2.75
C ARG A 130 15.33 10.30 -4.11
N THR A 131 15.10 9.00 -4.32
CA THR A 131 14.53 8.50 -5.59
C THR A 131 13.10 9.01 -5.77
N ILE A 132 12.31 9.00 -4.70
CA ILE A 132 10.96 9.58 -4.70
C ILE A 132 11.02 11.08 -5.02
N ALA A 133 11.81 11.84 -4.27
CA ALA A 133 11.94 13.29 -4.44
C ALA A 133 12.42 13.69 -5.84
N LYS A 134 13.32 12.91 -6.45
CA LYS A 134 13.80 13.15 -7.83
C LYS A 134 12.70 13.05 -8.88
N LEU A 135 11.70 12.19 -8.66
CA LEU A 135 10.65 11.93 -9.62
C LEU A 135 9.42 12.80 -9.37
N ILE A 136 8.92 12.76 -8.13
CA ILE A 136 7.66 13.41 -7.72
C ILE A 136 7.88 14.88 -7.30
N GLY A 137 9.13 15.25 -7.01
CA GLY A 137 9.48 16.55 -6.42
C GLY A 137 9.46 16.52 -4.89
N VAL A 138 10.05 17.53 -4.27
CA VAL A 138 9.98 17.77 -2.83
C VAL A 138 8.82 18.73 -2.55
N PRO A 139 7.97 18.49 -1.53
CA PRO A 139 6.94 19.45 -1.15
C PRO A 139 7.57 20.78 -0.72
N ASN A 140 6.99 21.89 -1.22
CA ASN A 140 7.32 23.24 -0.74
C ASN A 140 6.94 23.40 0.74
N GLU A 141 7.49 24.41 1.42
CA GLU A 141 7.24 24.63 2.87
C GLU A 141 5.74 24.69 3.22
N SER A 142 4.89 25.24 2.34
CA SER A 142 3.44 25.29 2.51
C SER A 142 2.73 23.93 2.42
N ASN A 143 3.43 22.86 2.03
CA ASN A 143 2.91 21.51 1.85
C ASN A 143 3.62 20.51 2.77
N MET A 144 4.34 20.98 3.80
CA MET A 144 5.06 20.15 4.77
C MET A 144 4.30 19.95 6.10
N ASP A 145 3.06 20.44 6.19
CA ASP A 145 2.28 20.45 7.45
C ASP A 145 2.03 19.04 8.03
N PHE A 146 1.99 18.02 7.17
CA PHE A 146 1.82 16.62 7.58
C PHE A 146 3.08 16.03 8.25
N VAL A 147 4.25 16.61 8.01
CA VAL A 147 5.51 16.18 8.63
C VAL A 147 5.61 16.87 9.99
N LYS A 148 5.20 16.22 11.08
CA LYS A 148 5.24 16.86 12.42
C LYS A 148 6.65 16.88 13.05
N GLY A 149 7.54 15.95 12.70
CA GLY A 149 8.88 15.81 13.31
C GLY A 149 9.94 16.77 12.75
N ASP A 150 10.65 17.48 13.63
CA ASP A 150 11.69 18.45 13.25
C ASP A 150 12.85 17.84 12.47
N ASN A 151 13.24 16.60 12.79
CA ASN A 151 14.30 15.87 12.08
C ASN A 151 13.90 15.55 10.64
N ALA A 152 12.65 15.12 10.42
CA ALA A 152 12.11 14.83 9.09
C ALA A 152 11.98 16.11 8.24
N LYS A 153 11.51 17.22 8.83
CA LYS A 153 11.48 18.53 8.16
C LYS A 153 12.89 18.98 7.77
N ARG A 154 13.85 18.90 8.68
CA ARG A 154 15.24 19.27 8.42
C ARG A 154 15.82 18.44 7.28
N PHE A 155 15.59 17.12 7.31
CA PHE A 155 16.05 16.23 6.26
C PHE A 155 15.50 16.62 4.87
N LEU A 156 14.19 16.89 4.77
CA LEU A 156 13.58 17.31 3.51
C LEU A 156 14.12 18.67 3.02
N ARG A 157 14.50 19.59 3.92
CA ARG A 157 15.15 20.85 3.54
C ARG A 157 16.59 20.67 3.04
N GLU A 158 17.28 19.64 3.51
CA GLU A 158 18.65 19.31 3.07
C GLU A 158 18.68 18.56 1.73
N LEU A 159 17.54 18.03 1.27
CA LEU A 159 17.45 17.44 -0.07
C LEU A 159 17.67 18.52 -1.15
N PRO A 160 18.36 18.18 -2.26
CA PRO A 160 18.38 19.05 -3.43
C PRO A 160 16.95 19.37 -3.86
N LYS A 161 16.71 20.62 -4.27
CA LYS A 161 15.43 21.04 -4.84
C LYS A 161 15.27 20.37 -6.21
N TYR A 162 14.67 19.18 -6.22
CA TYR A 162 14.26 18.51 -7.43
C TYR A 162 12.92 19.08 -7.88
N GLU A 163 12.87 19.58 -9.12
CA GLU A 163 11.60 19.90 -9.77
C GLU A 163 10.86 18.61 -10.11
N LYS A 164 9.52 18.63 -10.01
CA LYS A 164 8.67 17.50 -10.38
C LYS A 164 8.90 17.16 -11.86
N GLN A 165 9.27 15.91 -12.15
CA GLN A 165 9.38 15.45 -13.53
C GLN A 165 7.98 15.22 -14.10
N SER A 166 7.82 15.50 -15.39
CA SER A 166 6.62 15.07 -16.11
C SER A 166 6.61 13.55 -16.25
N LEU A 167 5.81 12.85 -15.43
CA LEU A 167 5.68 11.40 -15.51
C LEU A 167 5.17 10.96 -16.87
N ARG A 168 4.28 11.75 -17.47
CA ARG A 168 3.71 11.52 -18.80
C ARG A 168 4.76 11.55 -19.91
N GLU A 169 5.72 12.46 -19.83
CA GLU A 169 6.84 12.52 -20.80
C GLU A 169 7.85 11.39 -20.57
N LYS A 170 8.10 11.06 -19.30
CA LYS A 170 9.06 10.02 -18.93
C LYS A 170 8.58 8.61 -19.25
N TYR A 171 7.28 8.37 -19.12
CA TYR A 171 6.64 7.06 -19.32
C TYR A 171 5.55 7.16 -20.40
N PRO A 172 5.94 7.41 -21.68
CA PRO A 172 4.98 7.61 -22.77
C PRO A 172 4.23 6.33 -23.16
N MET A 173 4.68 5.17 -22.66
CA MET A 173 3.99 3.89 -22.85
C MET A 173 2.74 3.74 -21.96
N VAL A 174 2.61 4.55 -20.89
CA VAL A 174 1.47 4.49 -19.98
C VAL A 174 0.31 5.30 -20.56
N PRO A 175 -0.90 4.75 -20.68
CA PRO A 175 -2.07 5.47 -21.20
C PRO A 175 -2.34 6.77 -20.42
N PRO A 176 -2.78 7.86 -21.07
CA PRO A 176 -3.00 9.14 -20.41
C PRO A 176 -3.93 9.09 -19.19
N GLU A 177 -5.03 8.34 -19.26
CA GLU A 177 -5.98 8.19 -18.14
C GLU A 177 -5.39 7.34 -16.99
N ALA A 178 -4.57 6.34 -17.33
CA ALA A 178 -3.83 5.56 -16.33
C ALA A 178 -2.82 6.46 -15.60
N MET A 179 -2.07 7.27 -16.35
CA MET A 179 -1.09 8.20 -15.80
C MET A 179 -1.74 9.27 -14.91
N ASP A 180 -2.89 9.79 -15.32
CA ASP A 180 -3.68 10.74 -14.52
C ASP A 180 -4.13 10.13 -13.17
N LEU A 181 -4.47 8.85 -13.13
CA LEU A 181 -4.75 8.13 -11.88
C LEU A 181 -3.48 7.90 -11.05
N VAL A 182 -2.37 7.49 -11.68
CA VAL A 182 -1.06 7.32 -11.03
C VAL A 182 -0.61 8.61 -10.35
N GLU A 183 -0.73 9.76 -11.01
CA GLU A 183 -0.31 11.05 -10.44
C GLU A 183 -1.13 11.44 -9.20
N LYS A 184 -2.42 11.06 -9.14
CA LYS A 184 -3.26 11.26 -7.96
C LYS A 184 -2.94 10.28 -6.82
N MET A 185 -2.41 9.09 -7.13
CA MET A 185 -1.93 8.11 -6.14
C MET A 185 -0.53 8.45 -5.61
N LEU A 186 0.36 8.95 -6.47
CA LEU A 186 1.76 9.27 -6.15
C LEU A 186 1.93 10.73 -5.70
N GLU A 187 1.03 11.19 -4.83
CA GLU A 187 1.12 12.50 -4.21
C GLU A 187 1.96 12.42 -2.93
N PHE A 188 2.91 13.34 -2.75
CA PHE A 188 3.85 13.31 -1.62
C PHE A 188 3.13 13.60 -0.29
N ASN A 189 2.18 14.55 -0.31
CA ASN A 189 1.36 14.84 0.87
C ASN A 189 0.20 13.81 0.95
N PRO A 190 0.13 12.96 1.98
CA PRO A 190 -0.91 11.94 2.09
C PRO A 190 -2.34 12.50 2.10
N ALA A 191 -2.54 13.73 2.59
CA ALA A 191 -3.86 14.38 2.62
C ALA A 191 -4.38 14.81 1.24
N ARG A 192 -3.52 14.83 0.22
CA ARG A 192 -3.87 15.16 -1.17
C ARG A 192 -3.93 13.93 -2.07
N ARG A 193 -3.57 12.77 -1.54
CA ARG A 193 -3.62 11.51 -2.26
C ARG A 193 -5.08 11.10 -2.44
N ILE A 194 -5.41 10.61 -3.63
CA ILE A 194 -6.76 10.10 -3.93
C ILE A 194 -7.16 9.01 -2.92
N THR A 195 -8.43 8.98 -2.56
CA THR A 195 -8.98 7.89 -1.72
C THR A 195 -9.19 6.63 -2.57
N VAL A 196 -9.43 5.49 -1.94
CA VAL A 196 -9.71 4.25 -2.68
C VAL A 196 -11.05 4.36 -3.42
N GLU A 197 -12.04 4.99 -2.79
CA GLU A 197 -13.36 5.25 -3.34
C GLU A 197 -13.27 6.15 -4.57
N ASP A 198 -12.55 7.27 -4.46
CA ASP A 198 -12.36 8.19 -5.60
C ASP A 198 -11.53 7.54 -6.72
N ALA A 199 -10.60 6.64 -6.38
CA ALA A 199 -9.83 5.90 -7.36
C ALA A 199 -10.68 4.88 -8.13
N LEU A 200 -11.61 4.19 -7.47
CA LEU A 200 -12.59 3.29 -8.11
C LEU A 200 -13.54 4.06 -9.03
N ALA A 201 -13.97 5.25 -8.62
CA ALA A 201 -14.82 6.14 -9.42
C ALA A 201 -14.07 6.88 -10.56
N HIS A 202 -12.74 6.69 -10.68
CA HIS A 202 -11.94 7.37 -11.68
C HIS A 202 -12.29 6.94 -13.13
N PRO A 203 -12.27 7.84 -14.13
CA PRO A 203 -12.60 7.50 -15.53
C PRO A 203 -11.87 6.28 -16.09
N TYR A 204 -10.61 6.09 -15.68
CA TYR A 204 -9.81 4.93 -16.07
C TYR A 204 -10.44 3.57 -15.72
N LEU A 205 -11.20 3.50 -14.61
CA LEU A 205 -11.84 2.28 -14.10
C LEU A 205 -13.34 2.21 -14.39
N ALA A 206 -13.91 3.18 -15.13
CA ALA A 206 -15.35 3.28 -15.37
C ALA A 206 -15.97 2.03 -16.01
N SER A 207 -15.20 1.21 -16.73
CA SER A 207 -15.67 -0.05 -17.33
C SER A 207 -15.87 -1.19 -16.32
N PHE A 208 -15.29 -1.08 -15.13
CA PHE A 208 -15.35 -2.12 -14.08
C PHE A 208 -16.02 -1.63 -12.79
N HIS A 209 -16.10 -0.31 -12.60
CA HIS A 209 -16.71 0.28 -11.42
C HIS A 209 -18.19 -0.11 -11.30
N ASP A 210 -18.54 -0.72 -10.16
CA ASP A 210 -19.90 -1.10 -9.80
C ASP A 210 -20.04 -1.03 -8.29
N GLU A 211 -20.68 0.03 -7.78
CA GLU A 211 -20.88 0.23 -6.35
C GLU A 211 -21.59 -0.95 -5.67
N SER A 212 -22.46 -1.66 -6.39
CA SER A 212 -23.22 -2.79 -5.85
C SER A 212 -22.36 -4.06 -5.68
N ASP A 213 -21.28 -4.18 -6.46
CA ASP A 213 -20.28 -5.23 -6.34
C ASP A 213 -18.98 -4.75 -5.68
N GLU A 214 -19.01 -3.64 -4.95
CA GLU A 214 -17.85 -3.12 -4.21
C GLU A 214 -18.16 -2.99 -2.72
N PRO A 215 -18.25 -4.13 -1.99
CA PRO A 215 -18.70 -4.14 -0.61
C PRO A 215 -17.69 -3.48 0.34
N VAL A 216 -18.24 -2.94 1.42
CA VAL A 216 -17.48 -2.49 2.60
C VAL A 216 -17.61 -3.51 3.73
N CYS A 217 -16.67 -3.50 4.67
CA CYS A 217 -16.77 -4.30 5.87
C CYS A 217 -17.89 -3.74 6.77
N PRO A 218 -18.82 -4.58 7.24
CA PRO A 218 -19.98 -4.11 8.01
C PRO A 218 -19.58 -3.55 9.39
N GLU A 219 -18.49 -4.05 9.97
CA GLU A 219 -17.99 -3.63 11.27
C GLU A 219 -16.48 -3.38 11.21
N PRO A 220 -15.96 -2.32 11.89
CA PRO A 220 -14.53 -2.12 12.03
C PRO A 220 -13.86 -3.31 12.73
N PHE A 221 -12.68 -3.69 12.24
CA PHE A 221 -11.85 -4.69 12.88
C PHE A 221 -11.25 -4.12 14.17
N THR A 222 -11.35 -4.87 15.27
CA THR A 222 -10.72 -4.53 16.54
C THR A 222 -9.72 -5.60 16.96
N PHE A 223 -8.47 -5.19 17.24
CA PHE A 223 -7.54 -6.04 17.96
C PHE A 223 -7.98 -6.07 19.44
N ASN A 224 -8.73 -7.09 19.84
CA ASN A 224 -9.16 -7.29 21.23
C ASN A 224 -8.04 -7.81 22.14
N VAL A 225 -6.80 -7.39 21.88
CA VAL A 225 -5.61 -7.88 22.58
C VAL A 225 -4.76 -6.69 22.98
N ASP A 226 -4.51 -6.55 24.28
CA ASP A 226 -3.65 -5.51 24.85
C ASP A 226 -2.18 -5.80 24.47
N GLU A 227 -1.74 -5.26 23.33
CA GLU A 227 -0.43 -5.54 22.70
C GLU A 227 0.75 -5.26 23.65
N GLN A 228 0.59 -4.31 24.58
CA GLN A 228 1.65 -3.87 25.50
C GLN A 228 1.98 -4.89 26.61
N ARG A 229 1.24 -6.02 26.71
CA ARG A 229 1.40 -7.02 27.81
C ARG A 229 1.40 -8.48 27.34
N LEU A 230 1.73 -8.71 26.07
CA LEU A 230 1.80 -10.04 25.47
C LEU A 230 3.18 -10.66 25.64
N THR A 231 3.24 -11.75 26.41
CA THR A 231 4.41 -12.64 26.44
C THR A 231 4.28 -13.69 25.33
N GLU A 232 5.38 -14.30 24.89
CA GLU A 232 5.36 -15.36 23.87
C GLU A 232 4.36 -16.48 24.21
N GLY A 233 4.31 -16.90 25.48
CA GLY A 233 3.34 -17.90 25.94
C GLY A 233 1.88 -17.47 25.75
N LYS A 234 1.55 -16.21 26.08
CA LYS A 234 0.20 -15.68 25.85
C LYS A 234 -0.14 -15.58 24.36
N ILE A 235 0.81 -15.18 23.53
CA ILE A 235 0.62 -15.14 22.07
C ILE A 235 0.31 -16.54 21.54
N ARG A 236 1.07 -17.55 21.98
CA ARG A 236 0.83 -18.95 21.61
C ARG A 236 -0.56 -19.43 22.02
N ASP A 237 -1.01 -19.09 23.22
CA ASP A 237 -2.35 -19.43 23.71
C ASP A 237 -3.46 -18.74 22.91
N LEU A 238 -3.27 -17.49 22.53
CA LEU A 238 -4.22 -16.74 21.70
C LEU A 238 -4.32 -17.35 20.30
N ILE A 239 -3.19 -17.67 19.66
CA ILE A 239 -3.17 -18.37 18.36
C ILE A 239 -3.88 -19.71 18.47
N TYR A 240 -3.61 -20.49 19.52
CA TYR A 240 -4.27 -21.77 19.72
C TYR A 240 -5.78 -21.63 19.91
N LYS A 241 -6.25 -20.65 20.69
CA LYS A 241 -7.69 -20.36 20.85
C LYS A 241 -8.35 -19.99 19.53
N GLU A 242 -7.70 -19.15 18.73
CA GLU A 242 -8.19 -18.78 17.39
C GLU A 242 -8.33 -20.03 16.51
N MET A 243 -7.29 -20.87 16.45
CA MET A 243 -7.31 -22.12 15.70
C MET A 243 -8.45 -23.06 16.13
N LEU A 244 -8.75 -23.12 17.43
CA LEU A 244 -9.86 -23.90 17.97
C LEU A 244 -11.24 -23.37 17.56
N GLN A 245 -11.42 -22.04 17.50
CA GLN A 245 -12.69 -21.45 17.03
C GLN A 245 -13.00 -21.86 15.58
N PHE A 246 -11.98 -21.88 14.72
CA PHE A 246 -12.12 -22.32 13.33
C PHE A 246 -12.11 -23.84 13.16
N ASN A 247 -11.69 -24.59 14.18
CA ASN A 247 -11.68 -26.05 14.15
C ASN A 247 -12.28 -26.66 15.45
N PRO A 248 -13.59 -26.50 15.70
CA PRO A 248 -14.21 -26.92 16.96
C PRO A 248 -14.04 -28.41 17.27
N ARG A 249 -13.83 -29.26 16.26
CA ARG A 249 -13.55 -30.70 16.43
C ARG A 249 -12.31 -31.01 17.28
N PHE A 250 -11.38 -30.07 17.42
CA PHE A 250 -10.19 -30.21 18.26
C PHE A 250 -10.37 -29.62 19.67
N SER A 251 -11.52 -29.00 19.96
CA SER A 251 -11.83 -28.61 21.34
C SER A 251 -12.08 -29.89 22.15
N VAL A 252 -11.18 -30.21 23.06
CA VAL A 252 -11.36 -31.35 23.97
C VAL A 252 -12.63 -31.10 24.78
N GLN A 253 -13.62 -31.98 24.64
CA GLN A 253 -14.75 -32.06 25.57
C GLN A 253 -14.18 -32.51 26.92
N SER A 254 -13.95 -31.56 27.80
CA SER A 254 -13.67 -31.78 29.23
C SER A 254 -14.95 -31.60 30.04
#